data_AF-A0A1W1Y4T6-F1
#
_entry.id   AF-A0A1W1Y4T6-F1
#
_cell.length_a   1.000
_cell.length_b   1.000
_cell.length_c   1.000
_cell.angle_alpha   90.00
_cell.angle_beta   90.00
_cell.angle_gamma   90.00
#
_symmetry.space_group_name_H-M   'P 1'
#
loop_
_entity.id
_entity.type
_entity.pdbx_description
1 polymer ?
#
loop_
_entity_poly.entity_id
_entity_poly.type
_entity_poly.pdbx_seq_one_letter_code
_entity_poly.pdbx_strand_id
1 'polypeptide(L)'
;MLGQKVDVKIDRPMGSYHPEHKDMYYPINYGYIDGLLAPDGEEQDVYVLGVQEPLTEFTGNVIAVVRRDDDVEMKWVAAPEGVTFTREEIMEQIMFTEQYYKSHLLMLTDFITPEEYMEMRDVVGWSQFPIEQAKEGLKNSAYICCIREDDKPVALGRVIWDHGYVVYIADIIVRPEYQGKGLGREVMEHVMETIRSWLKPDYKLMVSLMSAKGKEEFYSKFGFETRPNDSVGCGMHQWL
;
A
#
# COMPACT_ATOMS: atom_id res chain seq x y z
N MET A 1 -6.19 -2.08 1.05
CA MET A 1 -5.66 -2.89 2.15
C MET A 1 -4.77 -2.07 3.08
N LEU A 2 -3.57 -1.66 2.67
CA LEU A 2 -2.69 -0.81 3.51
C LEU A 2 -3.31 0.59 3.67
N GLY A 3 -3.01 1.31 4.76
CA GLY A 3 -3.48 2.67 5.04
C GLY A 3 -4.99 2.84 5.27
N GLN A 4 -5.80 1.82 4.95
CA GLN A 4 -7.26 1.88 5.06
C GLN A 4 -7.72 1.82 6.52
N LYS A 5 -8.77 2.58 6.82
CA LYS A 5 -9.49 2.49 8.08
C LYS A 5 -10.36 1.24 8.10
N VAL A 6 -10.30 0.48 9.19
CA VAL A 6 -11.00 -0.80 9.37
C VAL A 6 -11.67 -0.87 10.73
N ASP A 7 -12.79 -1.59 10.77
CA ASP A 7 -13.49 -1.97 12.00
C ASP A 7 -13.25 -3.47 12.23
N VAL A 8 -12.70 -3.80 13.40
CA VAL A 8 -12.23 -5.15 13.77
C VAL A 8 -13.06 -5.66 14.94
N LYS A 9 -13.65 -6.85 14.79
CA LYS A 9 -14.28 -7.59 15.88
C LYS A 9 -13.22 -8.43 16.59
N ILE A 10 -13.10 -8.30 17.90
CA ILE A 10 -12.06 -8.98 18.68
C ILE A 10 -12.60 -10.30 19.21
N ASP A 11 -11.98 -11.41 18.82
CA ASP A 11 -12.32 -12.76 19.27
C ASP A 11 -11.24 -13.38 20.18
N ARG A 12 -10.04 -12.79 20.18
CA ARG A 12 -8.90 -13.17 21.02
C ARG A 12 -8.35 -11.89 21.67
N PRO A 13 -8.99 -11.42 22.76
CA PRO A 13 -8.55 -10.20 23.44
C PRO A 13 -7.17 -10.39 24.07
N MET A 14 -6.45 -9.27 24.24
CA MET A 14 -5.15 -9.25 24.92
C MET A 14 -5.22 -9.96 26.28
N GLY A 15 -4.26 -10.85 26.55
CA GLY A 15 -4.22 -11.64 27.78
C GLY A 15 -4.99 -12.97 27.73
N SER A 16 -5.64 -13.27 26.59
CA SER A 16 -6.33 -14.54 26.37
C SER A 16 -5.40 -15.64 25.81
N TYR A 17 -5.93 -16.85 25.66
CA TYR A 17 -5.27 -18.00 25.06
C TYR A 17 -6.10 -18.55 23.91
N HIS A 18 -5.46 -19.18 22.92
CA HIS A 18 -6.15 -19.75 21.78
C HIS A 18 -7.26 -20.74 22.24
N PRO A 19 -8.44 -20.75 21.59
CA PRO A 19 -9.52 -21.67 21.93
C PRO A 19 -9.09 -23.14 21.90
N GLU A 20 -8.33 -23.54 20.87
CA GLU A 20 -7.88 -24.92 20.65
C GLU A 20 -6.45 -25.22 21.14
N HIS A 21 -5.55 -24.24 21.10
CA HIS A 21 -4.13 -24.39 21.47
C HIS A 21 -3.85 -23.62 22.77
N LYS A 22 -4.15 -24.25 23.91
CA LYS A 22 -4.11 -23.57 25.23
C LYS A 22 -2.73 -23.05 25.65
N ASP A 23 -1.66 -23.48 25.00
CA ASP A 23 -0.31 -22.98 25.24
C ASP A 23 0.01 -21.67 24.48
N MET A 24 -0.84 -21.29 23.53
CA MET A 24 -0.68 -20.08 22.72
C MET A 24 -1.36 -18.89 23.42
N TYR A 25 -0.54 -18.05 24.05
CA TYR A 25 -0.94 -16.81 24.70
C TYR A 25 -0.96 -15.64 23.71
N TYR A 26 -1.96 -14.76 23.82
CA TYR A 26 -2.09 -13.55 23.00
C TYR A 26 -1.64 -12.30 23.77
N PRO A 27 -0.42 -11.79 23.52
CA PRO A 27 0.10 -10.58 24.17
C PRO A 27 -0.51 -9.29 23.61
N ILE A 28 -1.27 -9.38 22.51
CA ILE A 28 -1.95 -8.28 21.83
C ILE A 28 -3.40 -8.68 21.52
N ASN A 29 -4.23 -7.71 21.14
CA ASN A 29 -5.58 -8.00 20.68
C ASN A 29 -5.53 -8.60 19.26
N TYR A 30 -6.38 -9.59 19.01
CA TYR A 30 -6.52 -10.25 17.71
C TYR A 30 -8.00 -10.45 17.39
N GLY A 31 -8.33 -10.25 16.12
CA GLY A 31 -9.69 -10.32 15.65
C GLY A 31 -9.78 -10.39 14.14
N TYR A 32 -10.94 -10.06 13.59
CA TYR A 32 -11.22 -10.17 12.16
C TYR A 32 -12.12 -9.01 11.67
N ILE A 33 -12.21 -8.85 10.35
CA ILE A 33 -13.10 -7.87 9.70
C ILE A 33 -14.38 -8.57 9.23
N ASP A 34 -15.51 -8.20 9.84
CA ASP A 34 -16.82 -8.79 9.56
C ASP A 34 -17.21 -8.68 8.09
N GLY A 35 -17.50 -9.81 7.45
CA GLY A 35 -17.95 -9.87 6.06
C GLY A 35 -16.88 -9.62 4.98
N LEU A 36 -15.61 -9.43 5.37
CA LEU A 36 -14.49 -9.40 4.44
C LEU A 36 -13.80 -10.77 4.43
N LEU A 37 -14.03 -11.55 3.37
CA LEU A 37 -13.44 -12.88 3.26
C LEU A 37 -12.00 -12.85 2.73
N ALA A 38 -11.13 -13.62 3.38
CA ALA A 38 -9.81 -13.97 2.94
C ALA A 38 -9.83 -15.10 1.87
N PRO A 39 -8.70 -15.38 1.19
CA PRO A 39 -8.63 -16.41 0.14
C PRO A 39 -8.96 -17.84 0.57
N ASP A 40 -8.84 -18.15 1.87
CA ASP A 40 -9.20 -19.44 2.46
C ASP A 40 -10.71 -19.58 2.73
N GLY A 41 -11.47 -18.49 2.61
CA GLY A 41 -12.91 -18.44 2.82
C GLY A 41 -13.34 -18.03 4.23
N GLU A 42 -12.38 -17.79 5.13
CA GLU A 42 -12.63 -17.24 6.47
C GLU A 42 -12.60 -15.71 6.44
N GLU A 43 -12.97 -15.07 7.55
CA GLU A 43 -12.89 -13.61 7.67
C GLU A 43 -11.44 -13.13 7.79
N GLN A 44 -11.15 -11.95 7.23
CA GLN A 44 -9.81 -11.39 7.20
C GLN A 44 -9.30 -11.10 8.61
N ASP A 45 -8.28 -11.85 9.04
CA ASP A 45 -7.70 -11.70 10.38
C ASP A 45 -6.80 -10.47 10.52
N VAL A 46 -6.77 -9.92 11.75
CA VAL A 46 -6.11 -8.67 12.09
C VAL A 46 -5.42 -8.75 13.46
N TYR A 47 -4.13 -8.43 13.48
CA TYR A 47 -3.39 -8.06 14.69
C TYR A 47 -3.67 -6.59 15.04
N VAL A 48 -4.00 -6.30 16.30
CA VAL A 48 -4.23 -4.93 16.77
C VAL A 48 -3.11 -4.51 17.73
N LEU A 49 -2.33 -3.51 17.31
CA LEU A 49 -1.16 -3.00 18.02
C LEU A 49 -1.46 -1.62 18.64
N GLY A 50 -0.66 -1.22 19.62
CA GLY A 50 -0.75 0.12 20.23
C GLY A 50 -1.87 0.31 21.24
N VAL A 51 -2.58 -0.76 21.63
CA VAL A 51 -3.59 -0.73 22.70
C VAL A 51 -3.19 -1.74 23.78
N GLN A 52 -3.11 -1.29 25.04
CA GLN A 52 -2.57 -2.06 26.18
C GLN A 52 -3.66 -2.53 27.13
N GLU A 53 -4.84 -2.85 26.60
CA GLU A 53 -5.98 -3.38 27.33
C GLU A 53 -6.79 -4.34 26.43
N PRO A 54 -7.49 -5.33 27.01
CA PRO A 54 -8.35 -6.23 26.24
C PRO A 54 -9.53 -5.47 25.63
N LEU A 55 -9.83 -5.75 24.36
CA LEU A 55 -10.90 -5.12 23.59
C LEU A 55 -11.99 -6.11 23.20
N THR A 56 -13.16 -5.59 22.86
CA THR A 56 -14.25 -6.32 22.16
C THR A 56 -14.38 -5.91 20.70
N GLU A 57 -14.04 -4.66 20.39
CA GLU A 57 -14.05 -4.08 19.06
C GLU A 57 -12.91 -3.07 18.96
N PHE A 58 -12.45 -2.81 17.73
CA PHE A 58 -11.39 -1.85 17.47
C PHE A 58 -11.60 -1.17 16.12
N THR A 59 -11.42 0.16 16.08
CA THR A 59 -11.39 0.92 14.82
C THR A 59 -10.04 1.60 14.69
N GLY A 60 -9.36 1.38 13.57
CA GLY A 60 -8.03 1.96 13.32
C GLY A 60 -7.61 1.81 11.87
N ASN A 61 -6.34 2.06 11.58
CA ASN A 61 -5.81 1.96 10.21
C ASN A 61 -4.90 0.74 10.07
N VAL A 62 -4.96 0.09 8.92
CA VAL A 62 -4.04 -0.99 8.56
C VAL A 62 -2.66 -0.39 8.27
N ILE A 63 -1.69 -0.67 9.13
CA ILE A 63 -0.32 -0.14 9.03
C ILE A 63 0.64 -1.10 8.33
N ALA A 64 0.33 -2.40 8.34
CA ALA A 64 1.12 -3.41 7.66
C ALA A 64 0.28 -4.63 7.29
N VAL A 65 0.82 -5.46 6.42
CA VAL A 65 0.24 -6.73 6.01
C VAL A 65 1.32 -7.79 6.09
N VAL A 66 1.04 -8.87 6.79
CA VAL A 66 1.90 -10.03 6.92
C VAL A 66 1.56 -11.00 5.81
N ARG A 67 2.50 -11.20 4.89
CA ARG A 67 2.43 -12.24 3.86
C ARG A 67 3.21 -13.45 4.34
N ARG A 68 2.61 -14.62 4.28
CA ARG A 68 3.29 -15.89 4.57
C ARG A 68 3.60 -16.61 3.27
N ASP A 69 4.76 -17.25 3.18
CA ASP A 69 5.12 -18.09 2.02
C ASP A 69 4.40 -19.44 2.03
N ASP A 70 4.01 -19.90 3.22
CA ASP A 70 3.48 -21.22 3.55
C ASP A 70 1.98 -21.21 3.91
N ASP A 71 1.32 -20.07 3.74
CA ASP A 71 -0.10 -19.86 4.01
C ASP A 71 -0.71 -19.01 2.87
N VAL A 72 -1.98 -19.25 2.54
CA VAL A 72 -2.69 -18.52 1.49
C VAL A 72 -3.32 -17.23 1.99
N GLU A 73 -3.55 -17.13 3.30
CA GLU A 73 -4.07 -15.93 3.92
C GLU A 73 -2.94 -14.95 4.29
N MET A 74 -3.18 -13.67 4.01
CA MET A 74 -2.35 -12.59 4.54
C MET A 74 -2.99 -12.09 5.83
N LYS A 75 -2.21 -11.81 6.88
CA LYS A 75 -2.73 -11.21 8.12
C LYS A 75 -2.58 -9.71 8.07
N TRP A 76 -3.58 -8.95 8.51
CA TRP A 76 -3.47 -7.49 8.56
C TRP A 76 -2.96 -7.05 9.94
N VAL A 77 -2.30 -5.90 9.98
CA VAL A 77 -1.83 -5.27 11.22
C VAL A 77 -2.47 -3.89 11.29
N ALA A 78 -3.31 -3.66 12.30
CA ALA A 78 -4.00 -2.40 12.51
C ALA A 78 -3.52 -1.70 13.79
N ALA A 79 -3.53 -0.36 13.76
CA ALA A 79 -3.17 0.48 14.90
C ALA A 79 -4.04 1.74 14.96
N PRO A 80 -4.12 2.44 16.12
CA PRO A 80 -4.87 3.68 16.23
C PRO A 80 -4.38 4.72 15.21
N GLU A 81 -5.29 5.58 14.76
CA GLU A 81 -4.99 6.61 13.78
C GLU A 81 -3.82 7.52 14.24
N GLY A 82 -2.85 7.73 13.36
CA GLY A 82 -1.65 8.52 13.63
C GLY A 82 -0.56 7.81 14.44
N VAL A 83 -0.80 6.59 14.92
CA VAL A 83 0.23 5.76 15.56
C VAL A 83 1.04 5.06 14.48
N THR A 84 2.36 5.10 14.61
CA THR A 84 3.30 4.48 13.68
C THR A 84 4.21 3.51 14.42
N PHE A 85 4.68 2.49 13.70
CA PHE A 85 5.61 1.50 14.19
C PHE A 85 6.67 1.24 13.14
N THR A 86 7.88 0.89 13.57
CA THR A 86 8.88 0.33 12.66
C THR A 86 8.54 -1.12 12.32
N ARG A 87 9.18 -1.65 11.28
CA ARG A 87 9.08 -3.07 10.94
C ARG A 87 9.45 -3.95 12.13
N GLU A 88 10.55 -3.63 12.83
CA GLU A 88 11.05 -4.38 13.98
C GLU A 88 10.02 -4.39 15.12
N GLU A 89 9.42 -3.24 15.44
CA GLU A 89 8.43 -3.11 16.51
C GLU A 89 7.14 -3.88 16.20
N ILE A 90 6.71 -3.90 14.94
CA ILE A 90 5.57 -4.73 14.51
C ILE A 90 5.92 -6.19 14.66
N MET A 91 7.06 -6.62 14.07
CA MET A 91 7.49 -8.02 14.08
C MET A 91 7.61 -8.54 15.51
N GLU A 92 8.28 -7.81 16.41
CA GLU A 92 8.44 -8.19 17.82
C GLU A 92 7.09 -8.50 18.50
N GLN A 93 6.08 -7.67 18.26
CA GLN A 93 4.76 -7.84 18.86
C GLN A 93 3.95 -9.01 18.27
N ILE A 94 4.18 -9.38 17.01
CA ILE A 94 3.46 -10.48 16.35
C ILE A 94 4.26 -11.80 16.35
N MET A 95 5.53 -11.79 16.77
CA MET A 95 6.41 -12.97 16.79
C MET A 95 5.85 -14.15 17.59
N PHE A 96 4.97 -13.91 18.59
CA PHE A 96 4.34 -15.00 19.34
C PHE A 96 3.58 -15.98 18.42
N THR A 97 3.05 -15.48 17.29
CA THR A 97 2.45 -16.31 16.22
C THR A 97 3.43 -16.47 15.05
N GLU A 98 4.03 -15.38 14.57
CA GLU A 98 4.82 -15.39 13.33
C GLU A 98 6.13 -16.17 13.42
N GLN A 99 6.61 -16.54 14.62
CA GLN A 99 7.74 -17.46 14.79
C GLN A 99 7.53 -18.84 14.15
N TYR A 100 6.27 -19.22 13.89
CA TYR A 100 5.91 -20.51 13.31
C TYR A 100 5.72 -20.48 11.79
N TYR A 101 5.82 -19.30 11.16
CA TYR A 101 5.57 -19.09 9.73
C TYR A 101 6.76 -18.45 9.03
N LYS A 102 6.79 -18.57 7.70
CA LYS A 102 7.74 -17.80 6.87
C LYS A 102 7.10 -16.49 6.45
N SER A 103 7.19 -15.52 7.34
CA SER A 103 6.46 -14.26 7.24
C SER A 103 7.32 -13.11 6.69
N HIS A 104 6.68 -12.31 5.83
CA HIS A 104 7.21 -11.12 5.19
C HIS A 104 6.27 -9.95 5.46
N LEU A 105 6.82 -8.80 5.85
CA LEU A 105 6.00 -7.64 6.19
C LEU A 105 5.92 -6.66 5.02
N LEU A 106 4.70 -6.42 4.54
CA LEU A 106 4.38 -5.37 3.59
C LEU A 106 3.98 -4.10 4.35
N MET A 107 4.66 -2.99 4.07
CA MET A 107 4.39 -1.68 4.67
C MET A 107 4.32 -0.59 3.61
N LEU A 108 3.54 0.45 3.90
CA LEU A 108 3.47 1.65 3.08
C LEU A 108 4.44 2.71 3.62
N THR A 109 5.24 3.31 2.75
CA THR A 109 6.06 4.49 3.03
C THR A 109 5.83 5.59 2.00
N ASP A 110 6.18 6.82 2.35
CA ASP A 110 6.08 8.00 1.50
C ASP A 110 7.43 8.44 0.91
N PHE A 111 8.41 7.54 0.95
CA PHE A 111 9.76 7.80 0.46
C PHE A 111 10.34 6.61 -0.30
N ILE A 112 11.31 6.93 -1.16
CA ILE A 112 12.19 5.98 -1.84
C ILE A 112 13.52 6.68 -2.09
N THR A 113 14.65 5.98 -1.97
CA THR A 113 15.95 6.59 -2.27
C THR A 113 16.14 6.75 -3.80
N PRO A 114 17.01 7.67 -4.27
CA PRO A 114 17.35 7.76 -5.68
C PRO A 114 17.86 6.43 -6.28
N GLU A 115 18.65 5.68 -5.51
CA GLU A 115 19.20 4.39 -5.90
C GLU A 115 18.10 3.34 -6.05
N GLU A 116 17.21 3.22 -5.05
CA GLU A 116 16.04 2.34 -5.09
C GLU A 116 15.10 2.70 -6.24
N TYR A 117 14.89 3.99 -6.49
CA TYR A 117 14.04 4.47 -7.57
C TYR A 117 14.61 4.09 -8.95
N MET A 118 15.93 4.26 -9.13
CA MET A 118 16.61 3.82 -10.34
C MET A 118 16.55 2.30 -10.50
N GLU A 119 16.74 1.53 -9.43
CA GLU A 119 16.56 0.08 -9.45
C GLU A 119 15.14 -0.32 -9.88
N MET A 120 14.10 0.31 -9.31
CA MET A 120 12.70 0.06 -9.65
C MET A 120 12.40 0.36 -11.12
N ARG A 121 13.01 1.39 -11.71
CA ARG A 121 12.90 1.68 -13.15
C ARG A 121 13.60 0.61 -13.99
N ASP A 122 14.78 0.16 -13.59
CA ASP A 122 15.57 -0.83 -14.32
C ASP A 122 14.83 -2.16 -14.44
N VAL A 123 14.26 -2.65 -13.34
CA VAL A 123 13.57 -3.95 -13.29
C VAL A 123 12.31 -4.02 -14.15
N VAL A 124 11.75 -2.88 -14.57
CA VAL A 124 10.64 -2.81 -15.52
C VAL A 124 11.07 -2.38 -16.93
N GLY A 125 12.38 -2.33 -17.19
CA GLY A 125 12.97 -2.01 -18.49
C GLY A 125 12.90 -0.53 -18.86
N TRP A 126 12.77 0.37 -17.88
CA TRP A 126 12.78 1.81 -18.13
C TRP A 126 14.20 2.37 -18.11
N SER A 127 14.40 3.47 -18.85
CA SER A 127 15.68 4.16 -18.90
C SER A 127 16.14 4.61 -17.51
N GLN A 128 17.44 4.45 -17.30
CA GLN A 128 18.17 4.95 -16.14
C GLN A 128 18.54 6.43 -16.32
N PHE A 129 18.62 7.15 -15.21
CA PHE A 129 19.09 8.53 -15.17
C PHE A 129 20.28 8.65 -14.21
N PRO A 130 21.11 9.70 -14.35
CA PRO A 130 22.07 10.05 -13.31
C PRO A 130 21.37 10.20 -11.95
N ILE A 131 22.00 9.68 -10.90
CA ILE A 131 21.45 9.69 -9.53
C ILE A 131 21.10 11.11 -9.07
N GLU A 132 21.88 12.12 -9.45
CA GLU A 132 21.56 13.53 -9.12
C GLU A 132 20.25 14.00 -9.77
N GLN A 133 19.99 13.60 -11.02
CA GLN A 133 18.73 13.91 -11.71
C GLN A 133 17.54 13.19 -11.06
N ALA A 134 17.72 11.92 -10.71
CA ALA A 134 16.72 11.14 -9.98
C ALA A 134 16.38 11.78 -8.63
N LYS A 135 17.40 12.19 -7.87
CA LYS A 135 17.26 12.87 -6.59
C LYS A 135 16.45 14.16 -6.71
N GLU A 136 16.71 14.99 -7.71
CA GLU A 136 15.94 16.23 -7.90
C GLU A 136 14.50 15.92 -8.33
N GLY A 137 14.27 14.90 -9.16
CA GLY A 137 12.93 14.46 -9.54
C GLY A 137 12.09 13.97 -8.35
N LEU A 138 12.68 13.18 -7.46
CA LEU A 138 12.01 12.70 -6.23
C LEU A 138 11.72 13.84 -5.27
N LYS A 139 12.67 14.74 -5.03
CA LYS A 139 12.51 15.91 -4.16
C LYS A 139 11.36 16.83 -4.59
N ASN A 140 11.12 16.98 -5.89
CA ASN A 140 10.04 17.82 -6.43
C ASN A 140 8.75 17.04 -6.72
N SER A 141 8.63 15.80 -6.25
CA SER A 141 7.38 15.05 -6.35
C SER A 141 6.43 15.52 -5.24
N ALA A 142 5.17 15.74 -5.60
CA ALA A 142 4.13 16.16 -4.67
C ALA A 142 3.75 15.02 -3.70
N TYR A 143 3.86 13.77 -4.16
CA TYR A 143 3.62 12.59 -3.34
C TYR A 143 4.37 11.38 -3.91
N ILE A 144 4.83 10.53 -3.00
CA ILE A 144 5.41 9.22 -3.27
C ILE A 144 4.61 8.21 -2.45
N CYS A 145 4.21 7.12 -3.08
CA CYS A 145 3.55 5.98 -2.46
C CYS A 145 4.44 4.76 -2.72
N CYS A 146 5.07 4.21 -1.71
CA CYS A 146 5.99 3.10 -1.85
C CYS A 146 5.53 1.94 -0.96
N ILE A 147 5.21 0.79 -1.56
CA ILE A 147 4.97 -0.44 -0.80
C ILE A 147 6.31 -1.17 -0.72
N ARG A 148 6.71 -1.52 0.51
CA ARG A 148 7.96 -2.22 0.81
C ARG A 148 7.65 -3.59 1.40
N GLU A 149 8.33 -4.64 0.93
CA GLU A 149 8.37 -5.95 1.59
C GLU A 149 9.70 -6.09 2.29
N ASP A 150 9.71 -6.23 3.61
CA ASP A 150 10.94 -6.31 4.42
C ASP A 150 11.99 -5.26 4.04
N ASP A 151 11.56 -4.00 4.02
CA ASP A 151 12.35 -2.84 3.62
C ASP A 151 12.79 -2.81 2.16
N LYS A 152 12.45 -3.80 1.32
CA LYS A 152 12.69 -3.73 -0.12
C LYS A 152 11.49 -3.07 -0.82
N PRO A 153 11.65 -1.99 -1.59
CA PRO A 153 10.54 -1.42 -2.36
C PRO A 153 10.06 -2.42 -3.42
N VAL A 154 8.76 -2.74 -3.45
CA VAL A 154 8.16 -3.73 -4.37
C VAL A 154 7.10 -3.11 -5.30
N ALA A 155 6.49 -2.01 -4.89
CA ALA A 155 5.62 -1.22 -5.74
C ALA A 155 5.78 0.28 -5.42
N LEU A 156 5.60 1.13 -6.43
CA LEU A 156 5.84 2.56 -6.36
C LEU A 156 4.79 3.32 -7.16
N GLY A 157 4.29 4.43 -6.59
CA GLY A 157 3.57 5.49 -7.26
C GLY A 157 4.24 6.83 -7.00
N ARG A 158 4.37 7.66 -8.05
CA ARG A 158 4.94 9.01 -7.94
C ARG A 158 4.02 10.03 -8.60
N VAL A 159 3.75 11.13 -7.89
CA VAL A 159 2.83 12.18 -8.31
C VAL A 159 3.55 13.52 -8.39
N ILE A 160 3.24 14.28 -9.44
CA ILE A 160 3.63 15.68 -9.61
C ILE A 160 2.36 16.53 -9.57
N TRP A 161 2.43 17.70 -8.95
CA TRP A 161 1.31 18.63 -8.87
C TRP A 161 1.82 20.05 -9.03
N ASP A 162 1.08 20.89 -9.76
CA ASP A 162 1.35 22.32 -9.91
C ASP A 162 0.87 23.16 -8.71
N HIS A 163 0.37 22.51 -7.65
CA HIS A 163 -0.33 23.14 -6.51
C HIS A 163 -1.60 23.93 -6.91
N GLY A 164 -2.04 23.77 -8.16
CA GLY A 164 -3.26 24.30 -8.74
C GLY A 164 -4.19 23.15 -9.11
N TYR A 165 -4.46 22.99 -10.40
CA TYR A 165 -5.44 22.02 -10.88
C TYR A 165 -4.83 20.89 -11.71
N VAL A 166 -3.55 20.92 -12.04
CA VAL A 166 -2.92 19.92 -12.92
C VAL A 166 -2.08 18.96 -12.08
N VAL A 167 -2.57 17.72 -12.00
CA VAL A 167 -1.88 16.62 -11.35
C VAL A 167 -1.43 15.63 -12.42
N TYR A 168 -0.18 15.18 -12.31
CA TYR A 168 0.36 14.16 -13.20
C TYR A 168 0.86 12.97 -12.38
N ILE A 169 0.25 11.80 -12.60
CA ILE A 169 0.77 10.54 -12.06
C ILE A 169 1.93 10.14 -12.98
N ALA A 170 3.14 10.33 -12.48
CA ALA A 170 4.34 10.25 -13.29
C ALA A 170 4.83 8.83 -13.48
N ASP A 171 4.84 8.04 -12.40
CA ASP A 171 5.38 6.70 -12.42
C ASP A 171 4.49 5.78 -11.57
N ILE A 172 4.09 4.64 -12.14
CA ILE A 172 3.45 3.53 -11.44
C ILE A 172 4.25 2.27 -11.80
N ILE A 173 4.96 1.73 -10.81
CA ILE A 173 5.90 0.63 -11.01
C ILE A 173 5.55 -0.48 -10.03
N VAL A 174 5.48 -1.73 -10.52
CA VAL A 174 5.40 -2.93 -9.68
C VAL A 174 6.46 -3.89 -10.18
N ARG A 175 7.32 -4.36 -9.27
CA ARG A 175 8.34 -5.35 -9.61
C ARG A 175 7.71 -6.57 -10.29
N PRO A 176 8.31 -7.13 -11.36
CA PRO A 176 7.71 -8.22 -12.14
C PRO A 176 7.20 -9.39 -11.30
N GLU A 177 7.97 -9.82 -10.31
CA GLU A 177 7.65 -10.94 -9.40
C GLU A 177 6.50 -10.64 -8.40
N TYR A 178 6.06 -9.38 -8.34
CA TYR A 178 4.91 -8.92 -7.54
C TYR A 178 3.70 -8.50 -8.40
N GLN A 179 3.79 -8.60 -9.73
CA GLN A 179 2.66 -8.28 -10.61
C GLN A 179 1.55 -9.33 -10.50
N GLY A 180 0.31 -8.90 -10.79
CA GLY A 180 -0.87 -9.77 -10.67
C GLY A 180 -1.35 -10.02 -9.24
N LYS A 181 -0.61 -9.55 -8.22
CA LYS A 181 -0.93 -9.71 -6.79
C LYS A 181 -1.68 -8.51 -6.18
N GLY A 182 -2.30 -7.67 -7.01
CA GLY A 182 -3.06 -6.50 -6.55
C GLY A 182 -2.26 -5.26 -6.14
N LEU A 183 -0.93 -5.33 -5.96
CA LEU A 183 -0.13 -4.18 -5.47
C LEU A 183 -0.23 -2.92 -6.35
N GLY A 184 -0.34 -3.07 -7.68
CA GLY A 184 -0.53 -1.92 -8.56
C GLY A 184 -1.86 -1.21 -8.31
N ARG A 185 -2.92 -1.98 -8.01
CA ARG A 185 -4.23 -1.44 -7.64
C ARG A 185 -4.13 -0.70 -6.31
N GLU A 186 -3.50 -1.30 -5.30
CA GLU A 186 -3.30 -0.69 -3.98
C GLU A 186 -2.57 0.67 -4.08
N VAL A 187 -1.45 0.72 -4.83
CA VAL A 187 -0.73 1.98 -5.09
C VAL A 187 -1.64 3.02 -5.73
N MET A 188 -2.42 2.64 -6.76
CA MET A 188 -3.33 3.57 -7.42
C MET A 188 -4.46 4.04 -6.52
N GLU A 189 -5.02 3.17 -5.66
CA GLU A 189 -6.04 3.56 -4.69
C GLU A 189 -5.48 4.61 -3.73
N HIS A 190 -4.29 4.39 -3.16
CA HIS A 190 -3.64 5.37 -2.27
C HIS A 190 -3.28 6.68 -2.96
N VAL A 191 -2.72 6.60 -4.17
CA VAL A 191 -2.42 7.79 -4.97
C VAL A 191 -3.69 8.60 -5.22
N MET A 192 -4.78 7.96 -5.64
CA MET A 192 -6.03 8.67 -5.94
C MET A 192 -6.72 9.19 -4.68
N GLU A 193 -6.67 8.47 -3.56
CA GLU A 193 -7.17 8.93 -2.27
C GLU A 193 -6.39 10.15 -1.78
N THR A 194 -5.06 10.11 -1.89
CA THR A 194 -4.19 11.24 -1.53
C THR A 194 -4.47 12.45 -2.42
N ILE A 195 -4.61 12.27 -3.74
CA ILE A 195 -4.96 13.36 -4.65
C ILE A 195 -6.33 13.96 -4.29
N ARG A 196 -7.32 13.13 -3.94
CA ARG A 196 -8.64 13.60 -3.53
C ARG A 196 -8.61 14.37 -2.22
N SER A 197 -7.75 14.02 -1.28
CA SER A 197 -7.63 14.75 0.00
C SER A 197 -7.10 16.17 -0.18
N TRP A 198 -6.46 16.49 -1.31
CA TRP A 198 -6.03 17.84 -1.67
C TRP A 198 -7.17 18.73 -2.18
N LEU A 199 -8.32 18.15 -2.53
CA LEU A 199 -9.47 18.91 -3.03
C LEU A 199 -10.06 19.79 -1.93
N LYS A 200 -10.15 21.09 -2.23
CA LYS A 200 -10.96 22.04 -1.46
C LYS A 200 -12.39 22.08 -2.03
N PRO A 201 -13.38 22.54 -1.23
CA PRO A 201 -14.72 22.80 -1.74
C PRO A 201 -14.67 23.63 -3.04
N ASP A 202 -15.46 23.23 -4.04
CA ASP A 202 -15.56 23.85 -5.37
C ASP A 202 -14.33 23.77 -6.29
N TYR A 203 -13.22 23.16 -5.85
CA TYR A 203 -12.04 23.00 -6.68
C TYR A 203 -12.18 21.78 -7.61
N LYS A 204 -11.48 21.83 -8.74
CA LYS A 204 -11.36 20.71 -9.67
C LYS A 204 -9.89 20.39 -9.87
N LEU A 205 -9.58 19.10 -9.96
CA LEU A 205 -8.27 18.60 -10.37
C LEU A 205 -8.41 17.84 -11.68
N MET A 206 -7.49 18.09 -12.61
CA MET A 206 -7.27 17.29 -13.79
C MET A 206 -6.08 16.37 -13.52
N VAL A 207 -6.37 15.09 -13.31
CA VAL A 207 -5.35 14.07 -13.10
C VAL A 207 -5.03 13.42 -14.45
N SER A 208 -3.77 13.48 -14.87
CA SER A 208 -3.30 12.92 -16.14
C SER A 208 -2.17 11.91 -15.93
N LEU A 209 -2.02 10.97 -16.85
CA LEU A 209 -0.94 9.99 -16.89
C LEU A 209 -0.68 9.54 -18.33
N MET A 210 0.47 8.92 -18.56
CA MET A 210 0.76 8.18 -19.80
C MET A 210 0.77 6.68 -19.51
N SER A 211 -0.19 5.96 -20.07
CA SER A 211 -0.26 4.50 -19.93
C SER A 211 0.77 3.82 -20.84
N ALA A 212 1.42 2.77 -20.35
CA ALA A 212 2.15 1.85 -21.20
C ALA A 212 1.16 1.11 -22.12
N LYS A 213 1.58 0.79 -23.34
CA LYS A 213 0.73 0.11 -24.33
C LYS A 213 0.13 -1.18 -23.74
N GLY A 214 -1.19 -1.32 -23.80
CA GLY A 214 -1.92 -2.49 -23.30
C GLY A 214 -2.21 -2.45 -21.79
N LYS A 215 -1.91 -1.35 -21.10
CA LYS A 215 -2.22 -1.15 -19.68
C LYS A 215 -3.35 -0.14 -19.47
N GLU A 216 -4.03 0.28 -20.52
CA GLU A 216 -5.08 1.28 -20.47
C GLU A 216 -6.27 0.82 -19.62
N GLU A 217 -6.68 -0.46 -19.75
CA GLU A 217 -7.79 -1.05 -18.98
C GLU A 217 -7.52 -1.09 -17.46
N PHE A 218 -6.24 -1.13 -17.06
CA PHE A 218 -5.89 -1.04 -15.65
C PHE A 218 -6.28 0.34 -15.09
N TYR A 219 -6.03 1.42 -15.83
CA TYR A 219 -6.34 2.78 -15.39
C TYR A 219 -7.82 3.13 -15.58
N SER A 220 -8.51 2.56 -16.57
CA SER A 220 -9.94 2.81 -16.77
C SER A 220 -10.80 2.37 -15.58
N LYS A 221 -10.36 1.36 -14.81
CA LYS A 221 -10.98 0.93 -13.55
C LYS A 221 -10.99 2.04 -12.47
N PHE A 222 -10.12 3.03 -12.59
CA PHE A 222 -10.06 4.20 -11.71
C PHE A 222 -10.77 5.44 -12.29
N GLY A 223 -11.47 5.29 -13.42
CA GLY A 223 -12.20 6.37 -14.09
C GLY A 223 -11.36 7.21 -15.06
N PHE A 224 -10.15 6.76 -15.42
CA PHE A 224 -9.37 7.43 -16.47
C PHE A 224 -9.95 7.13 -17.85
N GLU A 225 -10.02 8.16 -18.69
CA GLU A 225 -10.44 8.05 -20.08
C GLU A 225 -9.24 7.92 -21.01
N THR A 226 -9.29 6.94 -21.92
CA THR A 226 -8.27 6.76 -22.94
C THR A 226 -8.31 7.89 -23.97
N ARG A 227 -7.13 8.28 -24.44
CA ARG A 227 -6.95 9.26 -25.52
C ARG A 227 -6.14 8.64 -26.67
N PRO A 228 -6.48 8.93 -27.94
CA PRO A 228 -7.57 9.81 -28.37
C PRO A 228 -8.95 9.15 -28.18
N ASN A 229 -9.99 9.97 -28.19
CA ASN A 229 -11.39 9.54 -28.27
C ASN A 229 -12.19 10.55 -29.12
N ASP A 230 -13.52 10.43 -29.18
CA ASP A 230 -14.37 11.29 -30.01
C ASP A 230 -14.24 12.80 -29.70
N SER A 231 -13.75 13.16 -28.52
CA SER A 231 -13.68 14.54 -28.03
C SER A 231 -12.27 15.13 -27.94
N VAL A 232 -11.22 14.31 -27.84
CA VAL A 232 -9.84 14.76 -27.57
C VAL A 232 -8.78 13.94 -28.30
N GLY A 233 -7.69 14.61 -28.69
CA GLY A 233 -6.54 14.00 -29.38
C GLY A 233 -5.58 13.20 -28.47
N CYS A 234 -4.56 12.59 -29.09
CA CYS A 234 -3.56 11.76 -28.40
C CYS A 234 -2.74 12.53 -27.36
N GLY A 235 -2.29 11.82 -26.31
CA GLY A 235 -1.17 12.27 -25.49
C GLY A 235 0.14 12.25 -26.30
N MET A 236 1.05 13.18 -26.01
CA MET A 236 2.32 13.32 -26.72
C MET A 236 3.45 13.54 -25.71
N HIS A 237 4.63 13.01 -26.00
CA HIS A 237 5.86 13.27 -25.25
C HIS A 237 7.05 13.36 -26.21
N GLN A 238 8.13 13.99 -25.76
CA GLN A 238 9.38 14.08 -26.49
C GLN A 238 10.54 13.93 -25.51
N TRP A 239 11.55 13.13 -25.88
CA TRP A 239 12.84 13.11 -25.21
C TRP A 239 13.76 14.14 -25.88
N LEU A 240 14.47 14.92 -25.07
CA LEU A 240 15.47 15.90 -25.51
C LEU A 240 16.88 15.38 -25.26
#